data_AF-A0A3M1U6B6-F1
#
_entry.id   AF-A0A3M1U6B6-F1
#
_cell.length_a   1.000
_cell.length_b   1.000
_cell.length_c   1.000
_cell.angle_alpha   90.00
_cell.angle_beta   90.00
_cell.angle_gamma   90.00
#
_symmetry.space_group_name_H-M   'P 1'
#
loop_
_entity.id
_entity.type
_entity.pdbx_description
1 polymer ?
#
loop_
_entity_poly.entity_id
_entity_poly.type
_entity_poly.pdbx_seq_one_letter_code
_entity_poly.pdbx_strand_id
1 'polypeptide(L)'
;AKLYMNAEIYTGTPQWDKAEQHIDALINSGNFSLMGNYFDNFKTENSGSTEFIYAIPYDQVFAQGFNLVMRTLHYGSQETYNLTAQPWNGYCSLEEFYNSFEEDDIRRNSFIVGPQFKSNGDPVIDSGFDDPDGPQVNFKPFINELAPQAWRDAGARIGKFEFALGATPDLSNDFPVFRYSDVLLMKAEVLLRKGDEAGALVYVNMLRDRAGVAPFTTLTMDDLLAERGREMCFEAYRRQDLIRFGKYNDPWWEKPASDPTKNIYPIPRGQIDANKNLVQNPGYN
;
A
#
# COMPACT_ATOMS: atom_id res chain seq x y z
N ALA A 1 -11.72 5.54 15.02
CA ALA A 1 -11.22 6.54 14.05
C ALA A 1 -11.67 6.24 12.61
N LYS A 2 -11.14 5.21 11.92
CA LYS A 2 -11.41 4.97 10.48
C LYS A 2 -12.88 4.88 10.07
N LEU A 3 -13.75 4.28 10.89
CA LEU A 3 -15.18 4.25 10.62
C LEU A 3 -15.76 5.67 10.47
N TYR A 4 -15.41 6.58 11.38
CA TYR A 4 -15.85 7.97 11.34
C TYR A 4 -15.18 8.76 10.22
N MET A 5 -13.92 8.46 9.89
CA MET A 5 -13.26 9.06 8.71
C MET A 5 -14.06 8.79 7.44
N ASN A 6 -14.62 7.59 7.27
CA ASN A 6 -15.36 7.22 6.07
C ASN A 6 -16.88 7.42 6.18
N ALA A 7 -17.37 7.99 7.29
CA ALA A 7 -18.81 8.08 7.55
C ALA A 7 -19.59 8.86 6.47
N GLU A 8 -18.99 9.91 5.91
CA GLU A 8 -19.62 10.72 4.86
C GLU A 8 -19.96 9.88 3.61
N ILE A 9 -19.09 8.94 3.24
CA ILE A 9 -19.29 8.07 2.08
C ILE A 9 -20.52 7.16 2.25
N TYR A 10 -20.76 6.68 3.47
CA TYR A 10 -21.85 5.73 3.74
C TYR A 10 -23.14 6.40 4.19
N THR A 11 -23.06 7.57 4.83
CA THR A 11 -24.19 8.23 5.49
C THR A 11 -24.54 9.60 4.90
N GLY A 12 -23.70 10.12 4.00
CA GLY A 12 -23.82 11.49 3.48
C GLY A 12 -23.47 12.58 4.49
N THR A 13 -23.06 12.22 5.71
CA THR A 13 -22.73 13.19 6.78
C THR A 13 -21.32 12.95 7.31
N PRO A 14 -20.42 13.93 7.25
CA PRO A 14 -19.10 13.80 7.85
C PRO A 14 -19.17 13.67 9.38
N GLN A 15 -18.24 12.90 9.95
CA GLN A 15 -18.12 12.69 11.40
C GLN A 15 -16.69 13.01 11.87
N TRP A 16 -16.10 14.09 11.34
CA TRP A 16 -14.70 14.47 11.59
C TRP A 16 -14.38 14.67 13.07
N ASP A 17 -15.26 15.30 13.84
CA ASP A 17 -15.03 15.50 15.28
C ASP A 17 -14.99 14.18 16.07
N LYS A 18 -15.83 13.20 15.70
CA LYS A 18 -15.78 11.86 16.30
C LYS A 18 -14.52 11.11 15.86
N ALA A 19 -14.10 11.28 14.61
CA ALA A 19 -12.83 10.73 14.15
C ALA A 19 -11.68 11.29 14.99
N GLU A 20 -11.64 12.62 15.14
CA GLU A 20 -10.65 13.36 15.93
C GLU A 20 -10.57 12.87 17.37
N GLN A 21 -11.71 12.77 18.05
CA GLN A 21 -11.75 12.33 19.45
C GLN A 21 -11.05 10.97 19.65
N HIS A 22 -11.26 10.02 18.73
CA HIS A 22 -10.61 8.71 18.81
C HIS A 22 -9.14 8.73 18.38
N ILE A 23 -8.78 9.61 17.45
CA ILE A 23 -7.39 9.82 17.03
C ILE A 23 -6.59 10.41 18.20
N ASP A 24 -7.12 11.45 18.84
CA ASP A 24 -6.50 12.10 19.99
C ASP A 24 -6.37 11.15 21.18
N ALA A 25 -7.36 10.29 21.42
CA ALA A 25 -7.24 9.26 22.45
C ALA A 25 -6.06 8.30 22.20
N LEU A 26 -5.78 7.94 20.95
CA LEU A 26 -4.63 7.10 20.59
C LEU A 26 -3.31 7.86 20.77
N ILE A 27 -3.21 9.08 20.25
CA ILE A 27 -2.00 9.92 20.36
C ILE A 27 -1.69 10.21 21.84
N ASN A 28 -2.69 10.65 22.61
CA ASN A 28 -2.54 11.01 24.02
C ASN A 28 -2.31 9.81 24.94
N SER A 29 -2.55 8.58 24.47
CA SER A 29 -2.25 7.38 25.25
C SER A 29 -0.75 7.18 25.47
N GLY A 30 0.09 7.67 24.55
CA GLY A 30 1.54 7.45 24.58
C GLY A 30 1.97 6.00 24.35
N ASN A 31 1.05 5.09 23.99
CA ASN A 31 1.32 3.67 23.84
C ASN A 31 1.96 3.29 22.49
N PHE A 32 1.95 4.20 21.52
CA PHE A 32 2.44 3.96 20.17
C PHE A 32 3.39 5.07 19.74
N SER A 33 4.41 4.70 18.97
CA SER A 33 5.40 5.63 18.43
C SER A 33 5.87 5.17 17.06
N LEU A 34 6.29 6.13 16.23
CA LEU A 34 6.93 5.82 14.95
C LEU A 34 8.18 4.99 15.19
N MET A 35 8.40 3.96 14.37
CA MET A 35 9.68 3.29 14.32
C MET A 35 10.73 4.28 13.79
N GLY A 36 11.96 4.23 14.33
CA GLY A 36 13.05 5.07 13.83
C GLY A 36 13.40 4.77 12.37
N ASN A 37 13.36 3.49 11.98
CA ASN A 37 13.47 3.06 10.59
C ASN A 37 12.10 2.60 10.08
N TYR A 38 11.68 3.15 8.94
CA TYR A 38 10.42 2.80 8.28
C TYR A 38 10.26 1.28 8.06
N PHE A 39 11.32 0.60 7.60
CA PHE A 39 11.27 -0.81 7.22
C PHE A 39 11.30 -1.78 8.40
N ASP A 40 11.57 -1.32 9.62
CA ASP A 40 11.41 -2.18 10.81
C ASP A 40 9.95 -2.61 11.04
N ASN A 41 8.99 -1.88 10.47
CA ASN A 41 7.59 -2.28 10.46
C ASN A 41 7.30 -3.49 9.55
N PHE A 42 8.20 -3.81 8.62
CA PHE A 42 7.92 -4.74 7.51
C PHE A 42 8.97 -5.83 7.34
N LYS A 43 9.93 -5.94 8.27
CA LYS A 43 10.87 -7.07 8.35
C LYS A 43 10.16 -8.38 8.67
N THR A 44 10.84 -9.49 8.48
CA THR A 44 10.33 -10.85 8.74
C THR A 44 9.89 -10.98 10.19
N GLU A 45 10.69 -10.47 11.11
CA GLU A 45 10.41 -10.46 12.56
C GLU A 45 10.00 -9.05 13.01
N ASN A 46 8.76 -8.64 12.70
CA ASN A 46 8.25 -7.28 12.94
C ASN A 46 7.25 -7.16 14.09
N SER A 47 6.98 -8.24 14.83
CA SER A 47 6.04 -8.27 15.97
C SER A 47 6.36 -7.25 17.09
N GLY A 48 7.62 -6.78 17.15
CA GLY A 48 8.08 -5.74 18.07
C GLY A 48 7.86 -4.30 17.61
N SER A 49 7.15 -4.05 16.50
CA SER A 49 6.88 -2.68 16.03
C SER A 49 6.09 -1.87 17.06
N THR A 50 6.61 -0.69 17.43
CA THR A 50 5.90 0.27 18.29
C THR A 50 4.77 1.00 17.56
N GLU A 51 4.64 0.81 16.25
CA GLU A 51 3.55 1.39 15.48
C GLU A 51 2.32 0.50 15.44
N PHE A 52 2.43 -0.80 15.68
CA PHE A 52 1.32 -1.74 15.51
C PHE A 52 0.24 -1.53 16.56
N ILE A 53 -0.95 -1.11 16.10
CA ILE A 53 -2.17 -1.04 16.91
C ILE A 53 -2.96 -2.35 16.75
N TYR A 54 -3.02 -2.86 15.52
CA TYR A 54 -3.55 -4.18 15.21
C TYR A 54 -2.82 -4.74 13.99
N ALA A 55 -2.29 -5.95 14.13
CA ALA A 55 -1.62 -6.69 13.06
C ALA A 55 -2.19 -8.12 12.98
N ILE A 56 -2.18 -8.68 11.77
CA ILE A 56 -2.46 -10.10 11.57
C ILE A 56 -1.12 -10.83 11.67
N PRO A 57 -0.96 -11.75 12.64
CA PRO A 57 0.26 -12.52 12.74
C PRO A 57 0.34 -13.52 11.59
N TYR A 58 1.49 -13.58 10.93
CA TYR A 58 1.74 -14.58 9.90
C TYR A 58 2.97 -15.42 10.28
N ASP A 59 2.90 -16.69 9.92
CA ASP A 59 4.01 -17.62 10.05
C ASP A 59 3.96 -18.59 8.88
N GLN A 60 5.11 -18.80 8.24
CA GLN A 60 5.24 -19.64 7.06
C GLN A 60 4.79 -21.11 7.27
N VAL A 61 4.65 -21.58 8.52
CA VAL A 61 4.21 -22.94 8.85
C VAL A 61 2.83 -22.95 9.53
N PHE A 62 2.64 -22.15 10.58
CA PHE A 62 1.51 -22.26 11.49
C PHE A 62 0.40 -21.22 11.26
N ALA A 63 0.69 -20.13 10.54
CA ALA A 63 -0.25 -19.05 10.25
C ALA A 63 -0.03 -18.53 8.83
N GLN A 64 -0.27 -19.40 7.85
CA GLN A 64 -0.01 -19.15 6.43
C GLN A 64 -1.01 -18.15 5.79
N GLY A 65 -0.75 -17.77 4.53
CA GLY A 65 -1.65 -16.97 3.70
C GLY A 65 -1.03 -15.67 3.19
N PHE A 66 0.10 -15.23 3.75
CA PHE A 66 0.79 -14.04 3.27
C PHE A 66 1.78 -14.35 2.13
N ASN A 67 1.22 -14.67 0.97
CA ASN A 67 1.98 -15.08 -0.21
C ASN A 67 2.40 -13.91 -1.13
N LEU A 68 2.82 -12.77 -0.57
CA LEU A 68 3.23 -11.61 -1.36
C LEU A 68 4.42 -11.94 -2.27
N VAL A 69 5.40 -12.68 -1.74
CA VAL A 69 6.61 -13.11 -2.46
C VAL A 69 6.28 -13.83 -3.77
N MET A 70 5.25 -14.68 -3.76
CA MET A 70 4.81 -15.41 -4.95
C MET A 70 4.09 -14.52 -5.96
N ARG A 71 3.30 -13.57 -5.46
CA ARG A 71 2.40 -12.75 -6.29
C ARG A 71 3.09 -11.61 -7.01
N THR A 72 4.21 -11.11 -6.50
CA THR A 72 4.88 -9.94 -7.10
C THR A 72 6.17 -10.25 -7.83
N LEU A 73 6.98 -11.21 -7.35
CA LEU A 73 8.30 -11.43 -7.90
C LEU A 73 8.27 -12.20 -9.23
N HIS A 74 9.32 -11.99 -10.02
CA HIS A 74 9.56 -12.73 -11.27
C HIS A 74 9.97 -14.18 -10.98
N TYR A 75 9.79 -15.07 -11.97
CA TYR A 75 10.12 -16.49 -11.87
C TYR A 75 11.56 -16.71 -11.37
N GLY A 76 12.51 -16.02 -12.00
CA GLY A 76 13.93 -16.10 -11.67
C GLY A 76 14.32 -15.53 -10.31
N SER A 77 13.46 -14.73 -9.66
CA SER A 77 13.72 -14.22 -8.30
C SER A 77 13.77 -15.35 -7.26
N GLN A 78 13.36 -16.57 -7.62
CA GLN A 78 13.66 -17.76 -6.83
C GLN A 78 15.15 -17.87 -6.50
N GLU A 79 16.04 -17.56 -7.46
CA GLU A 79 17.50 -17.63 -7.26
C GLU A 79 18.06 -16.40 -6.53
N THR A 80 17.38 -15.25 -6.58
CA THR A 80 17.74 -14.05 -5.79
C THR A 80 17.60 -14.31 -4.31
N TYR A 81 16.48 -14.90 -3.89
CA TYR A 81 16.13 -15.10 -2.48
C TYR A 81 16.27 -16.56 -2.02
N ASN A 82 16.79 -17.46 -2.87
CA ASN A 82 16.85 -18.90 -2.62
C ASN A 82 15.49 -19.50 -2.19
N LEU A 83 14.39 -19.03 -2.80
CA LEU A 83 13.04 -19.42 -2.42
C LEU A 83 12.80 -20.91 -2.63
N THR A 84 11.95 -21.51 -1.79
CA THR A 84 11.61 -22.94 -1.92
C THR A 84 10.68 -23.24 -3.09
N ALA A 85 10.08 -22.21 -3.69
CA ALA A 85 9.23 -22.32 -4.87
C ALA A 85 9.41 -21.12 -5.81
N GLN A 86 9.15 -21.35 -7.10
CA GLN A 86 9.19 -20.31 -8.13
C GLN A 86 7.99 -19.35 -7.98
N PRO A 87 8.19 -18.01 -7.92
CA PRO A 87 7.12 -17.01 -7.97
C PRO A 87 6.30 -17.03 -9.26
N TRP A 88 5.27 -16.19 -9.34
CA TRP A 88 4.28 -16.22 -10.42
C TRP A 88 4.38 -15.06 -11.42
N ASN A 89 5.28 -14.11 -11.18
CA ASN A 89 5.43 -12.90 -11.99
C ASN A 89 4.10 -12.13 -12.14
N GLY A 90 3.38 -11.95 -11.02
CA GLY A 90 2.07 -11.31 -11.01
C GLY A 90 2.16 -9.79 -10.95
N TYR A 91 1.46 -9.19 -9.97
CA TYR A 91 1.28 -7.75 -9.94
C TYR A 91 2.57 -6.97 -9.63
N CYS A 92 2.65 -5.79 -10.23
CA CYS A 92 3.64 -4.75 -9.98
C CYS A 92 2.92 -3.43 -9.67
N SER A 93 3.68 -2.40 -9.30
CA SER A 93 3.14 -1.05 -9.16
C SER A 93 3.18 -0.30 -10.48
N LEU A 94 2.28 0.68 -10.62
CA LEU A 94 2.28 1.60 -11.75
C LEU A 94 3.48 2.53 -11.70
N GLU A 95 4.04 2.81 -12.87
CA GLU A 95 5.18 3.72 -13.05
C GLU A 95 4.96 5.08 -12.38
N GLU A 96 3.81 5.70 -12.61
CA GLU A 96 3.47 7.01 -12.07
C GLU A 96 3.55 7.03 -10.54
N PHE A 97 3.09 5.95 -9.89
CA PHE A 97 3.15 5.88 -8.43
C PHE A 97 4.58 5.71 -7.92
N TYR A 98 5.39 4.89 -8.58
CA TYR A 98 6.82 4.77 -8.28
C TYR A 98 7.55 6.11 -8.45
N ASN A 99 7.27 6.83 -9.54
CA ASN A 99 7.87 8.13 -9.84
C ASN A 99 7.33 9.27 -8.95
N SER A 100 6.28 9.02 -8.15
CA SER A 100 5.74 10.00 -7.20
C SER A 100 6.54 10.14 -5.90
N PHE A 101 7.52 9.26 -5.68
CA PHE A 101 8.46 9.32 -4.57
C PHE A 101 9.61 10.28 -4.93
N GLU A 102 10.00 11.10 -3.97
CA GLU A 102 11.21 11.91 -4.08
C GLU A 102 12.45 11.00 -4.16
N GLU A 103 13.53 11.45 -4.80
CA GLU A 103 14.71 10.61 -5.05
C GLU A 103 15.35 10.10 -3.74
N ASP A 104 15.41 10.96 -2.72
CA ASP A 104 15.93 10.66 -1.39
C ASP A 104 14.88 10.04 -0.44
N ASP A 105 13.65 9.83 -0.90
CA ASP A 105 12.61 9.19 -0.07
C ASP A 105 12.97 7.73 0.18
N ILE A 106 13.33 7.40 1.43
CA ILE A 106 13.73 6.03 1.79
C ILE A 106 12.64 5.01 1.48
N ARG A 107 11.36 5.43 1.47
CA ARG A 107 10.21 4.56 1.20
C ARG A 107 10.15 4.15 -0.27
N ARG A 108 10.90 4.79 -1.15
CA ARG A 108 11.13 4.34 -2.54
C ARG A 108 11.80 2.96 -2.60
N ASN A 109 12.44 2.51 -1.52
CA ASN A 109 12.91 1.13 -1.35
C ASN A 109 11.78 0.12 -1.05
N SER A 110 10.52 0.56 -0.95
CA SER A 110 9.34 -0.33 -0.94
C SER A 110 9.10 -1.02 -2.27
N PHE A 111 9.95 -0.73 -3.27
CA PHE A 111 9.90 -1.27 -4.60
C PHE A 111 11.25 -1.89 -4.95
N ILE A 112 11.22 -2.94 -5.76
CA ILE A 112 12.41 -3.56 -6.34
C ILE A 112 12.44 -3.16 -7.82
N VAL A 113 13.51 -2.45 -8.19
CA VAL A 113 13.78 -1.97 -9.54
C VAL A 113 15.25 -2.22 -9.89
N GLY A 114 15.56 -2.21 -11.18
CA GLY A 114 16.90 -2.37 -11.72
C GLY A 114 17.30 -3.83 -12.00
N PRO A 115 18.56 -4.06 -12.37
CA PRO A 115 19.07 -5.38 -12.71
C PRO A 115 18.99 -6.34 -11.51
N GLN A 116 18.50 -7.56 -11.77
CA GLN A 116 18.34 -8.57 -10.73
C GLN A 116 19.51 -9.55 -10.75
N PHE A 117 19.91 -9.97 -9.55
CA PHE A 117 21.03 -10.88 -9.32
C PHE A 117 20.59 -12.05 -8.45
N LYS A 118 21.19 -13.20 -8.68
CA LYS A 118 21.08 -14.38 -7.82
C LYS A 118 21.79 -14.11 -6.49
N SER A 119 21.54 -14.96 -5.50
CA SER A 119 22.21 -14.86 -4.19
C SER A 119 23.74 -14.98 -4.24
N ASN A 120 24.29 -15.56 -5.32
CA ASN A 120 25.74 -15.67 -5.55
C ASN A 120 26.33 -14.47 -6.33
N GLY A 121 25.52 -13.49 -6.73
CA GLY A 121 25.93 -12.30 -7.49
C GLY A 121 25.86 -12.44 -9.02
N ASP A 122 25.55 -13.62 -9.56
CA ASP A 122 25.36 -13.78 -11.00
C ASP A 122 24.04 -13.11 -11.45
N PRO A 123 23.92 -12.64 -12.71
CA PRO A 123 22.66 -12.16 -13.26
C PRO A 123 21.54 -13.20 -13.20
N VAL A 124 20.33 -12.77 -12.83
CA VAL A 124 19.12 -13.58 -13.04
C VAL A 124 18.78 -13.57 -14.52
N ILE A 125 18.67 -14.76 -15.11
CA ILE A 125 18.41 -14.93 -16.53
C ILE A 125 16.97 -15.39 -16.76
N ASP A 126 16.24 -14.68 -17.60
CA ASP A 126 14.95 -15.10 -18.14
C ASP A 126 15.13 -15.61 -19.56
N SER A 127 14.85 -16.90 -19.80
CA SER A 127 15.13 -17.55 -21.09
C SER A 127 14.07 -17.32 -22.16
N GLY A 128 12.88 -16.85 -21.81
CA GLY A 128 11.85 -16.46 -22.78
C GLY A 128 11.64 -14.95 -22.84
N PHE A 129 12.66 -14.16 -22.47
CA PHE A 129 12.58 -12.70 -22.49
C PHE A 129 12.05 -12.23 -23.84
N ASP A 130 11.11 -11.28 -23.81
CA ASP A 130 10.54 -10.67 -25.01
C ASP A 130 10.81 -9.15 -25.02
N ASP A 131 11.54 -8.65 -24.02
CA ASP A 131 11.91 -7.25 -23.87
C ASP A 131 13.27 -6.96 -24.55
N PRO A 132 13.55 -5.69 -24.92
CA PRO A 132 14.73 -5.34 -25.72
C PRO A 132 16.04 -5.33 -24.93
N ASP A 133 16.04 -5.44 -23.59
CA ASP A 133 17.25 -5.30 -22.78
C ASP A 133 18.03 -6.62 -22.65
N GLY A 134 17.51 -7.69 -23.26
CA GLY A 134 18.15 -8.99 -23.31
C GLY A 134 17.73 -9.91 -22.16
N PRO A 135 18.46 -11.01 -21.94
CA PRO A 135 17.99 -12.09 -21.09
C PRO A 135 18.16 -11.83 -19.60
N GLN A 136 18.85 -10.76 -19.19
CA GLN A 136 18.97 -10.43 -17.77
C GLN A 136 17.69 -9.76 -17.29
N VAL A 137 17.08 -10.30 -16.24
CA VAL A 137 15.91 -9.68 -15.61
C VAL A 137 16.27 -8.30 -15.09
N ASN A 138 15.57 -7.27 -15.56
CA ASN A 138 15.78 -5.88 -15.16
C ASN A 138 14.44 -5.22 -14.84
N PHE A 139 14.10 -5.09 -13.56
CA PHE A 139 12.81 -4.53 -13.17
C PHE A 139 12.72 -3.04 -13.50
N LYS A 140 11.85 -2.68 -14.44
CA LYS A 140 11.67 -1.30 -14.89
C LYS A 140 10.39 -0.74 -14.28
N PRO A 141 10.38 0.49 -13.74
CA PRO A 141 9.12 1.12 -13.34
C PRO A 141 8.09 1.19 -14.48
N PHE A 142 8.59 1.42 -15.70
CA PHE A 142 7.82 1.47 -16.93
C PHE A 142 7.04 0.17 -17.19
N ILE A 143 5.81 0.31 -17.68
CA ILE A 143 4.98 -0.79 -18.14
C ILE A 143 4.64 -0.56 -19.61
N ASN A 144 5.04 -1.49 -20.48
CA ASN A 144 4.86 -1.36 -21.92
C ASN A 144 3.39 -1.49 -22.34
N GLU A 145 2.68 -2.49 -21.81
CA GLU A 145 1.26 -2.73 -22.05
C GLU A 145 0.70 -3.72 -21.00
N LEU A 146 -0.63 -3.89 -20.96
CA LEU A 146 -1.27 -4.90 -20.10
C LEU A 146 -1.26 -6.31 -20.70
N ALA A 147 -1.56 -6.41 -21.99
CA ALA A 147 -1.68 -7.65 -22.74
C ALA A 147 -1.84 -7.33 -24.24
N PRO A 148 -1.45 -8.23 -25.16
CA PRO A 148 -0.95 -9.57 -24.91
C PRO A 148 0.58 -9.69 -24.75
N GLN A 149 1.36 -8.62 -25.01
CA GLN A 149 2.84 -8.68 -25.02
C GLN A 149 3.47 -7.91 -23.85
N ALA A 150 2.83 -7.94 -22.68
CA ALA A 150 3.39 -7.35 -21.47
C ALA A 150 4.77 -7.97 -21.17
N TRP A 151 5.78 -7.12 -21.00
CA TRP A 151 7.12 -7.58 -20.67
C TRP A 151 7.16 -8.17 -19.27
N ARG A 152 7.95 -9.24 -19.12
CA ARG A 152 7.96 -10.03 -17.88
C ARG A 152 8.76 -9.35 -16.77
N ASP A 153 9.54 -8.34 -17.07
CA ASP A 153 10.30 -7.50 -16.14
C ASP A 153 9.75 -6.07 -16.02
N ALA A 154 8.64 -5.76 -16.68
CA ALA A 154 7.98 -4.45 -16.57
C ALA A 154 7.24 -4.26 -15.23
N GLY A 155 7.21 -2.99 -14.80
CA GLY A 155 6.65 -2.52 -13.56
C GLY A 155 7.55 -2.74 -12.33
N ALA A 156 7.51 -1.76 -11.42
CA ALA A 156 8.23 -1.83 -10.16
C ALA A 156 7.64 -2.92 -9.25
N ARG A 157 8.46 -3.91 -8.83
CA ARG A 157 7.97 -5.01 -7.98
C ARG A 157 7.79 -4.54 -6.55
N ILE A 158 6.86 -5.14 -5.83
CA ILE A 158 6.61 -4.78 -4.43
C ILE A 158 7.72 -5.39 -3.56
N GLY A 159 8.48 -4.53 -2.88
CA GLY A 159 9.58 -4.92 -1.98
C GLY A 159 9.42 -4.39 -0.55
N LYS A 160 8.22 -3.89 -0.19
CA LYS A 160 7.97 -3.26 1.11
C LYS A 160 8.17 -4.20 2.29
N PHE A 161 7.72 -5.43 2.15
CA PHE A 161 7.91 -6.48 3.15
C PHE A 161 9.17 -7.25 2.81
N GLU A 162 10.00 -7.52 3.82
CA GLU A 162 11.23 -8.27 3.66
C GLU A 162 10.94 -9.69 3.15
N PHE A 163 11.73 -10.13 2.18
CA PHE A 163 11.76 -11.51 1.71
C PHE A 163 12.99 -12.21 2.30
N ALA A 164 12.78 -13.06 3.31
CA ALA A 164 13.86 -13.83 3.91
C ALA A 164 14.50 -14.80 2.89
N LEU A 165 15.81 -15.02 3.00
CA LEU A 165 16.47 -16.06 2.22
C LEU A 165 15.91 -17.44 2.60
N GLY A 166 15.57 -18.26 1.60
CA GLY A 166 14.96 -19.57 1.85
C GLY A 166 13.48 -19.51 2.20
N ALA A 167 12.82 -18.35 2.04
CA ALA A 167 11.39 -18.21 2.33
C ALA A 167 10.55 -19.22 1.53
N THR A 168 9.48 -19.70 2.19
CA THR A 168 8.44 -20.51 1.55
C THR A 168 7.48 -19.62 0.74
N PRO A 169 6.47 -20.19 0.04
CA PRO A 169 5.41 -19.39 -0.57
C PRO A 169 4.66 -18.47 0.42
N ASP A 170 4.67 -18.80 1.71
CA ASP A 170 4.07 -18.03 2.79
C ASP A 170 5.15 -17.29 3.59
N LEU A 171 4.96 -15.99 3.78
CA LEU A 171 5.86 -15.14 4.55
C LEU A 171 5.49 -15.12 6.04
N SER A 172 6.47 -14.82 6.90
CA SER A 172 6.30 -14.69 8.36
C SER A 172 6.17 -13.24 8.84
N ASN A 173 6.14 -12.25 7.95
CA ASN A 173 5.97 -10.84 8.36
C ASN A 173 4.51 -10.62 8.85
N ASP A 174 4.33 -10.07 10.04
CA ASP A 174 3.00 -9.66 10.51
C ASP A 174 2.48 -8.52 9.62
N PHE A 175 1.21 -8.59 9.22
CA PHE A 175 0.62 -7.56 8.36
C PHE A 175 -0.06 -6.47 9.21
N PRO A 176 0.41 -5.21 9.18
CA PRO A 176 -0.22 -4.13 9.93
C PRO A 176 -1.58 -3.78 9.33
N VAL A 177 -2.64 -4.09 10.06
CA VAL A 177 -4.00 -3.69 9.69
C VAL A 177 -4.30 -2.27 10.17
N PHE A 178 -3.77 -1.87 11.33
CA PHE A 178 -3.74 -0.49 11.82
C PHE A 178 -2.39 -0.21 12.46
N ARG A 179 -1.72 0.86 12.00
CA ARG A 179 -0.46 1.31 12.57
C ARG A 179 -0.40 2.82 12.81
N TYR A 180 0.53 3.26 13.63
CA TYR A 180 0.56 4.62 14.16
C TYR A 180 0.71 5.71 13.09
N SER A 181 1.48 5.50 12.02
CA SER A 181 1.56 6.51 10.95
C SER A 181 0.21 6.84 10.30
N ASP A 182 -0.70 5.85 10.20
CA ASP A 182 -2.06 6.12 9.71
C ASP A 182 -2.86 6.99 10.69
N VAL A 183 -2.63 6.85 12.00
CA VAL A 183 -3.24 7.73 13.02
C VAL A 183 -2.78 9.17 12.83
N LEU A 184 -1.47 9.39 12.63
CA LEU A 184 -0.92 10.72 12.39
C LEU A 184 -1.47 11.33 11.09
N LEU A 185 -1.54 10.54 10.02
CA LEU A 185 -2.12 11.00 8.75
C LEU A 185 -3.62 11.25 8.84
N MET A 186 -4.37 10.47 9.63
CA MET A 186 -5.79 10.76 9.89
C MET A 186 -5.94 12.04 10.70
N LYS A 187 -5.05 12.32 11.66
CA LYS A 187 -5.05 13.59 12.41
C LYS A 187 -4.79 14.78 11.49
N ALA A 188 -3.75 14.70 10.66
CA ALA A 188 -3.43 15.72 9.66
C ALA A 188 -4.63 16.00 8.76
N GLU A 189 -5.31 14.94 8.31
CA GLU A 189 -6.47 15.10 7.45
C GLU A 189 -7.66 15.78 8.12
N VAL A 190 -8.00 15.38 9.34
CA VAL A 190 -9.10 15.99 10.10
C VAL A 190 -8.83 17.48 10.31
N LEU A 191 -7.61 17.84 10.72
CA LEU A 191 -7.21 19.23 10.93
C LEU A 191 -7.32 20.04 9.64
N LEU A 192 -6.80 19.50 8.54
CA LEU A 192 -6.85 20.18 7.24
C LEU A 192 -8.29 20.39 6.75
N ARG A 193 -9.18 19.40 6.92
CA ARG A 193 -10.62 19.53 6.62
C ARG A 193 -11.33 20.57 7.49
N LYS A 194 -10.82 20.84 8.68
CA LYS A 194 -11.32 21.88 9.61
C LYS A 194 -10.66 23.25 9.38
N GLY A 195 -9.78 23.36 8.38
CA GLY A 195 -9.08 24.60 8.03
C GLY A 195 -7.83 24.87 8.88
N ASP A 196 -7.38 23.91 9.68
CA ASP A 196 -6.15 24.01 10.49
C ASP A 196 -4.97 23.38 9.74
N GLU A 197 -4.47 24.09 8.73
CA GLU A 197 -3.29 23.68 7.95
C GLU A 197 -2.04 23.62 8.83
N ALA A 198 -1.85 24.60 9.72
CA ALA A 198 -0.68 24.67 10.58
C ALA A 198 -0.59 23.46 11.52
N GLY A 199 -1.72 23.05 12.12
CA GLY A 199 -1.80 21.82 12.91
C GLY A 199 -1.59 20.57 12.06
N ALA A 200 -2.13 20.52 10.84
CA ALA A 200 -1.94 19.38 9.95
C ALA A 200 -0.48 19.17 9.53
N LEU A 201 0.24 20.28 9.27
CA LEU A 201 1.66 20.29 8.92
C LEU A 201 2.53 19.62 10.00
N VAL A 202 2.17 19.76 11.27
CA VAL A 202 2.90 19.10 12.37
C VAL A 202 2.95 17.60 12.17
N TYR A 203 1.81 16.96 11.90
CA TYR A 203 1.70 15.51 11.85
C TYR A 203 2.23 14.90 10.55
N VAL A 204 1.97 15.55 9.41
CA VAL A 204 2.49 15.06 8.11
C VAL A 204 4.02 15.16 8.06
N ASN A 205 4.60 16.22 8.64
CA ASN A 205 6.04 16.43 8.60
C ASN A 205 6.82 15.48 9.53
N MET A 206 6.19 14.90 10.56
CA MET A 206 6.81 13.81 11.33
C MET A 206 7.15 12.59 10.46
N LEU A 207 6.29 12.30 9.47
CA LEU A 207 6.48 11.15 8.57
C LEU A 207 7.48 11.47 7.47
N ARG A 208 7.46 12.71 6.97
CA ARG A 208 8.44 13.22 5.99
C ARG A 208 9.85 13.24 6.56
N ASP A 209 10.00 13.69 7.80
CA ASP A 209 11.28 13.66 8.52
C ASP A 209 11.83 12.24 8.63
N ARG A 210 11.01 11.27 9.10
CA ARG A 210 11.41 9.86 9.15
C ARG A 210 11.74 9.30 7.75
N ALA A 211 11.04 9.77 6.72
CA ALA A 211 11.28 9.34 5.34
C ALA A 211 12.52 9.97 4.69
N GLY A 212 13.19 10.92 5.37
CA GLY A 212 14.38 11.60 4.85
C GLY A 212 14.09 12.67 3.81
N VAL A 213 12.84 13.14 3.70
CA VAL A 213 12.43 14.12 2.69
C VAL A 213 12.10 15.48 3.31
N ALA A 214 12.22 16.55 2.53
CA ALA A 214 12.05 17.92 3.02
C ALA A 214 10.64 18.13 3.61
N PRO A 215 10.47 18.85 4.73
CA PRO A 215 9.15 19.10 5.27
C PRO A 215 8.30 19.94 4.31
N PHE A 216 6.99 19.70 4.30
CA PHE A 216 6.06 20.59 3.64
C PHE A 216 6.00 21.93 4.38
N THR A 217 5.93 23.02 3.60
CA THR A 217 5.73 24.39 4.09
C THR A 217 4.29 24.88 3.90
N THR A 218 3.58 24.25 2.97
CA THR A 218 2.14 24.38 2.74
C THR A 218 1.57 22.99 2.50
N LEU A 219 0.30 22.76 2.83
CA LEU A 219 -0.32 21.45 2.72
C LEU A 219 -1.73 21.56 2.14
N THR A 220 -1.88 21.05 0.92
CA THR A 220 -3.20 20.86 0.30
C THR A 220 -3.73 19.45 0.58
N MET A 221 -5.03 19.23 0.32
CA MET A 221 -5.62 17.90 0.40
C MET A 221 -5.00 16.92 -0.61
N ASP A 222 -4.55 17.40 -1.77
CA ASP A 222 -3.88 16.56 -2.76
C ASP A 222 -2.45 16.19 -2.31
N ASP A 223 -1.72 17.11 -1.68
CA ASP A 223 -0.41 16.82 -1.06
C ASP A 223 -0.55 15.76 0.03
N LEU A 224 -1.55 15.90 0.90
CA LEU A 224 -1.82 14.93 1.96
C LEU A 224 -2.22 13.56 1.38
N LEU A 225 -3.04 13.51 0.33
CA LEU A 225 -3.40 12.26 -0.33
C LEU A 225 -2.20 11.57 -0.98
N ALA A 226 -1.29 12.35 -1.57
CA ALA A 226 -0.05 11.84 -2.15
C ALA A 226 0.86 11.27 -1.04
N GLU A 227 1.02 11.99 0.06
CA GLU A 227 1.84 11.55 1.20
C GLU A 227 1.26 10.31 1.87
N ARG A 228 -0.07 10.24 2.06
CA ARG A 228 -0.77 9.02 2.49
C ARG A 228 -0.51 7.85 1.55
N GLY A 229 -0.51 8.11 0.25
CA GLY A 229 -0.21 7.11 -0.78
C GLY A 229 1.19 6.52 -0.59
N ARG A 230 2.21 7.37 -0.50
CA ARG A 230 3.61 6.97 -0.31
C ARG A 230 3.82 6.22 1.00
N GLU A 231 3.33 6.78 2.09
CA GLU A 231 3.48 6.23 3.43
C GLU A 231 2.83 4.86 3.59
N MET A 232 1.59 4.72 3.11
CA MET A 232 0.72 3.57 3.35
C MET A 232 0.65 2.60 2.15
N CYS A 233 1.59 2.69 1.20
CA CYS A 233 1.59 1.85 0.01
C CYS A 233 1.57 0.36 0.36
N PHE A 234 0.82 -0.44 -0.41
CA PHE A 234 0.70 -1.90 -0.22
C PHE A 234 0.10 -2.38 1.11
N GLU A 235 -0.47 -1.48 1.91
CA GLU A 235 -1.14 -1.80 3.19
C GLU A 235 -2.68 -1.79 3.08
N ALA A 236 -3.23 -2.03 1.88
CA ALA A 236 -4.67 -2.12 1.61
C ALA A 236 -5.53 -0.86 1.89
N TYR A 237 -4.94 0.34 1.97
CA TYR A 237 -5.68 1.58 2.24
C TYR A 237 -6.06 2.41 1.02
N ARG A 238 -5.36 2.28 -0.11
CA ARG A 238 -5.46 3.25 -1.22
C ARG A 238 -6.90 3.42 -1.75
N ARG A 239 -7.67 2.33 -1.85
CA ARG A 239 -9.06 2.39 -2.34
C ARG A 239 -9.94 3.31 -1.48
N GLN A 240 -9.98 3.07 -0.17
CA GLN A 240 -10.83 3.85 0.74
C GLN A 240 -10.40 5.32 0.79
N ASP A 241 -9.09 5.58 0.72
CA ASP A 241 -8.56 6.94 0.71
C ASP A 241 -8.97 7.65 -0.57
N LEU A 242 -8.77 7.03 -1.75
CA LEU A 242 -9.21 7.63 -3.02
C LEU A 242 -10.71 7.92 -3.05
N ILE A 243 -11.55 7.05 -2.48
CA ILE A 243 -13.02 7.29 -2.45
C ILE A 243 -13.33 8.51 -1.58
N ARG A 244 -12.74 8.57 -0.39
CA ARG A 244 -12.99 9.65 0.59
C ARG A 244 -12.39 11.00 0.18
N PHE A 245 -11.40 11.00 -0.69
CA PHE A 245 -10.85 12.20 -1.33
C PHE A 245 -11.49 12.51 -2.69
N GLY A 246 -12.46 11.70 -3.14
CA GLY A 246 -13.17 11.92 -4.40
C GLY A 246 -12.35 11.65 -5.66
N LYS A 247 -11.26 10.89 -5.57
CA LYS A 247 -10.33 10.60 -6.68
C LYS A 247 -10.43 9.17 -7.23
N TYR A 248 -11.21 8.27 -6.59
CA TYR A 248 -11.26 6.85 -6.99
C TYR A 248 -11.81 6.64 -8.41
N ASN A 249 -12.73 7.52 -8.80
CA ASN A 249 -13.42 7.43 -10.08
C ASN A 249 -12.65 8.06 -11.24
N ASP A 250 -11.54 8.74 -10.96
CA ASP A 250 -10.73 9.41 -11.98
C ASP A 250 -10.09 8.39 -12.94
N PRO A 251 -9.84 8.77 -14.21
CA PRO A 251 -9.03 7.98 -15.09
C PRO A 251 -7.56 8.00 -14.64
N TRP A 252 -6.86 6.94 -14.96
CA TRP A 252 -5.41 6.75 -14.79
C TRP A 252 -4.96 5.70 -15.80
N TRP A 253 -3.68 5.33 -15.80
CA TRP A 253 -3.13 4.42 -16.80
C TRP A 253 -3.98 3.14 -16.97
N GLU A 254 -4.45 2.92 -18.20
CA GLU A 254 -5.27 1.78 -18.63
C GLU A 254 -6.59 1.56 -17.84
N LYS A 255 -7.05 2.55 -17.05
CA LYS A 255 -8.41 2.57 -16.50
C LYS A 255 -9.10 3.89 -16.85
N PRO A 256 -10.22 3.84 -17.60
CA PRO A 256 -11.03 5.01 -17.84
C PRO A 256 -11.69 5.49 -16.55
N ALA A 257 -12.31 6.67 -16.60
CA ALA A 257 -13.15 7.13 -15.51
C ALA A 257 -14.24 6.09 -15.20
N SER A 258 -14.45 5.79 -13.93
CA SER A 258 -15.42 4.77 -13.49
C SER A 258 -16.63 5.40 -12.81
N ASP A 259 -17.80 4.82 -13.02
CA ASP A 259 -19.06 5.31 -12.44
C ASP A 259 -19.01 5.36 -10.88
N PRO A 260 -19.53 6.43 -10.24
CA PRO A 260 -19.58 6.57 -8.77
C PRO A 260 -20.25 5.40 -8.03
N THR A 261 -21.13 4.63 -8.69
CA THR A 261 -21.72 3.40 -8.14
C THR A 261 -20.66 2.39 -7.70
N LYS A 262 -19.44 2.42 -8.27
CA LYS A 262 -18.32 1.54 -7.89
C LYS A 262 -17.67 1.88 -6.55
N ASN A 263 -18.07 2.97 -5.91
CA ASN A 263 -17.53 3.39 -4.62
C ASN A 263 -17.99 2.45 -3.49
N ILE A 264 -19.20 1.90 -3.62
CA ILE A 264 -19.77 0.92 -2.68
C ILE A 264 -20.01 -0.39 -3.43
N TYR A 265 -19.57 -1.51 -2.84
CA TYR A 265 -19.79 -2.83 -3.43
C TYR A 265 -21.27 -3.23 -3.41
N PRO A 266 -21.73 -4.06 -4.37
CA PRO A 266 -23.06 -4.65 -4.28
C PRO A 266 -23.18 -5.54 -3.05
N ILE A 267 -24.36 -5.58 -2.44
CA ILE A 267 -24.72 -6.63 -1.50
C ILE A 267 -24.77 -7.95 -2.30
N PRO A 268 -24.10 -9.02 -1.86
CA PRO A 268 -24.10 -10.28 -2.59
C PRO A 268 -25.52 -10.80 -2.84
N ARG A 269 -25.79 -11.24 -4.08
CA ARG A 269 -27.14 -11.63 -4.52
C ARG A 269 -27.81 -12.67 -3.62
N GLY A 270 -27.05 -13.66 -3.17
CA GLY A 270 -27.57 -14.68 -2.24
C GLY A 270 -28.12 -14.10 -0.92
N GLN A 271 -27.56 -12.98 -0.43
CA GLN A 271 -28.05 -12.32 0.77
C GLN A 271 -29.37 -11.57 0.52
N ILE A 272 -29.48 -10.87 -0.63
CA ILE A 272 -30.72 -10.22 -1.09
C ILE A 272 -31.83 -11.27 -1.28
N ASP A 273 -31.49 -12.44 -1.82
CA ASP A 273 -32.46 -13.50 -2.04
C ASP A 273 -32.93 -14.15 -0.73
N ALA A 274 -32.03 -14.34 0.24
CA ALA A 274 -32.33 -14.91 1.54
C ALA A 274 -33.09 -13.95 2.49
N ASN A 275 -32.85 -12.65 2.40
CA ASN A 275 -33.48 -11.65 3.27
C ASN A 275 -34.08 -10.51 2.46
N LYS A 276 -35.40 -10.55 2.26
CA LYS A 276 -36.16 -9.54 1.49
C LYS A 276 -36.24 -8.16 2.16
N ASN A 277 -35.75 -8.02 3.40
CA ASN A 277 -35.61 -6.71 4.05
C ASN A 277 -34.31 -5.99 3.68
N LEU A 278 -33.36 -6.67 3.04
CA LEU A 278 -32.14 -6.03 2.55
C LEU A 278 -32.45 -5.25 1.27
N VAL A 279 -32.06 -3.98 1.26
CA VAL A 279 -32.15 -3.11 0.09
C VAL A 279 -30.77 -3.04 -0.56
N GLN A 280 -30.71 -3.31 -1.86
CA GLN A 280 -29.47 -3.26 -2.62
C GLN A 280 -28.89 -1.85 -2.67
N ASN A 281 -27.55 -1.74 -2.75
CA ASN A 281 -26.88 -0.46 -2.95
C ASN A 281 -27.26 0.15 -4.32
N PRO A 282 -27.38 1.49 -4.43
CA PRO A 282 -27.73 2.14 -5.68
C PRO A 282 -26.82 1.73 -6.85
N GLY A 283 -27.41 1.49 -8.02
CA GLY A 283 -26.68 1.08 -9.24
C GLY A 283 -26.45 -0.43 -9.39
N TYR A 284 -26.97 -1.25 -8.48
CA TYR A 284 -26.89 -2.71 -8.54
C TYR A 284 -28.29 -3.34 -8.47
N ASN A 285 -28.42 -4.56 -9.01
CA ASN A 285 -29.65 -5.37 -9.03
C ASN A 285 -29.58 -6.54 -8.03
#